data_AF-A0A8C8TYH7-F1
#
_entry.id   AF-A0A8C8TYH7-F1
#
_cell.length_a   1.000
_cell.length_b   1.000
_cell.length_c   1.000
_cell.angle_alpha   90.00
_cell.angle_beta   90.00
_cell.angle_gamma   90.00
#
_symmetry.space_group_name_H-M   'P 1'
#
loop_
_entity.id
_entity.type
_entity.pdbx_description
1 polymer ?
#
loop_
_entity_poly.entity_id
_entity_poly.type
_entity_poly.pdbx_seq_one_letter_code
_entity_poly.pdbx_strand_id
1 'polypeptide(L)'
;MATARRFCRCACFCSQNLYVARYGLHLRFRDEQQLRRDYGPLLRSRGCVTAEDFQQLLEELEQEVGRRRRLGQESAARKALIASSYHPARPAVYKSLQDVALAPEFVAAAEYSASPGADLEVLLQRLEIVSGADAR
;
A
#
# COMPACT_ATOMS: atom_id res chain seq x y z
N MET A 1 3.61 -21.71 -17.17
CA MET A 1 4.41 -21.36 -15.97
C MET A 1 3.87 -20.05 -15.41
N ALA A 2 3.35 -20.03 -14.19
CA ALA A 2 2.85 -18.79 -13.58
C ALA A 2 4.03 -17.85 -13.31
N THR A 3 4.12 -16.76 -14.06
CA THR A 3 5.14 -15.72 -13.86
C THR A 3 5.02 -15.21 -12.43
N ALA A 4 6.10 -15.27 -11.65
CA ALA A 4 6.11 -14.74 -10.30
C ALA A 4 5.70 -13.26 -10.34
N ARG A 5 4.52 -12.94 -9.77
CA ARG A 5 4.01 -11.57 -9.71
C ARG A 5 5.06 -10.70 -9.02
N ARG A 6 5.67 -9.77 -9.77
CA ARG A 6 6.61 -8.80 -9.21
C ARG A 6 5.84 -7.87 -8.28
N PHE A 7 6.28 -7.78 -7.04
CA PHE A 7 5.76 -6.78 -6.12
C PHE A 7 6.31 -5.42 -6.52
N CYS A 8 5.48 -4.59 -7.14
CA CYS A 8 5.84 -3.22 -7.47
C CYS A 8 5.57 -2.33 -6.26
N ARG A 9 6.54 -1.49 -5.92
CA ARG A 9 6.41 -0.48 -4.87
C ARG A 9 6.87 0.85 -5.42
N CYS A 10 6.14 1.92 -5.11
CA CYS A 10 6.59 3.25 -5.45
C CYS A 10 7.99 3.49 -4.85
N ALA A 11 8.88 4.10 -5.63
CA ALA A 11 10.23 4.44 -5.19
C ALA A 11 10.22 5.31 -3.92
N CYS A 12 9.16 6.08 -3.71
CA CYS A 12 8.97 6.97 -2.57
C CYS A 12 8.55 6.28 -1.26
N PHE A 13 8.08 5.03 -1.30
CA PHE A 13 7.44 4.40 -0.13
C PHE A 13 8.33 4.35 1.11
N CYS A 14 9.64 4.14 0.92
CA CYS A 14 10.58 4.03 2.03
C CYS A 14 11.17 5.37 2.49
N SER A 15 10.79 6.49 1.90
CA SER A 15 11.39 7.79 2.21
C SER A 15 10.39 8.90 2.41
N GLN A 16 9.15 8.75 1.95
CA GLN A 16 8.10 9.76 2.06
C GLN A 16 7.04 9.34 3.08
N ASN A 17 6.41 10.37 3.65
CA ASN A 17 5.22 10.22 4.48
C ASN A 17 5.46 9.26 5.65
N LEU A 18 6.60 9.42 6.34
CA LEU A 18 6.91 8.70 7.56
C LEU A 18 6.29 9.45 8.73
N TYR A 19 5.34 8.82 9.42
CA TYR A 19 4.69 9.43 10.57
C TYR A 19 5.53 9.27 11.83
N VAL A 20 5.75 10.37 12.53
CA VAL A 20 6.48 10.44 13.80
C VAL A 20 5.51 10.90 14.87
N ALA A 21 4.99 9.94 15.64
CA ALA A 21 3.91 10.18 16.59
C ALA A 21 4.28 11.18 17.68
N ARG A 22 5.50 11.10 18.23
CA ARG A 22 5.99 11.98 19.29
C ARG A 22 5.93 13.48 18.96
N TYR A 23 5.99 13.82 17.68
CA TYR A 23 5.95 15.22 17.23
C TYR A 23 4.69 15.53 16.39
N GLY A 24 3.84 14.53 16.13
CA GLY A 24 2.64 14.66 15.30
C GLY A 24 2.96 15.14 13.88
N LEU A 25 4.01 14.57 13.26
CA LEU A 25 4.53 15.03 11.97
C LEU A 25 4.68 13.89 10.97
N HIS A 26 4.43 14.23 9.70
CA HIS A 26 4.83 13.40 8.56
C HIS A 26 6.09 13.98 7.94
N LEU A 27 7.12 13.16 7.82
CA LEU A 27 8.43 13.57 7.36
C LEU A 27 8.85 12.82 6.10
N ARG A 28 9.72 13.48 5.34
CA ARG A 28 10.61 12.82 4.39
C ARG A 28 11.92 12.50 5.08
N PHE A 29 12.40 11.27 4.95
CA PHE A 29 13.68 10.83 5.52
C PHE A 29 14.54 10.14 4.47
N ARG A 30 15.77 10.60 4.34
CA ARG A 30 16.81 9.96 3.51
C ARG A 30 18.02 9.59 4.35
N ASP A 31 18.48 10.55 5.15
CA ASP A 31 19.62 10.44 6.04
C ASP A 31 19.49 11.50 7.15
N GLU A 32 20.34 11.34 8.17
CA GLU A 32 20.38 12.25 9.31
C GLU A 32 20.67 13.70 8.90
N GLN A 33 21.56 13.92 7.94
CA GLN A 33 21.95 15.27 7.52
C GLN A 33 20.76 16.01 6.89
N GLN A 34 19.98 15.34 6.06
CA GLN A 34 18.75 15.87 5.48
C GLN A 34 17.71 16.16 6.56
N LEU A 35 17.54 15.27 7.54
CA LEU A 35 16.61 15.49 8.65
C LEU A 35 16.97 16.76 9.46
N ARG A 36 18.26 16.94 9.79
CA ARG A 36 18.76 18.12 10.51
C ARG A 36 18.54 19.41 9.72
N ARG A 37 18.85 19.41 8.42
CA ARG A 37 18.71 20.59 7.56
C ARG A 37 17.25 20.96 7.31
N ASP A 38 16.44 20.00 6.90
CA ASP A 38 15.09 20.26 6.40
C ASP A 38 14.08 20.45 7.54
N TYR A 39 14.26 19.73 8.65
CA TYR A 39 13.26 19.66 9.72
C TYR A 39 13.77 20.13 11.09
N GLY A 40 15.07 20.41 11.25
CA GLY A 40 15.67 20.78 12.54
C GLY A 40 14.91 21.88 13.30
N PRO A 41 14.60 23.05 12.70
CA PRO A 41 13.83 24.10 13.37
C PRO A 41 12.41 23.67 13.77
N LEU A 42 11.73 22.92 12.91
CA LEU A 42 10.37 22.43 13.17
C LEU A 42 10.36 21.36 14.27
N LEU A 43 11.34 20.45 14.28
CA LEU A 43 11.49 19.43 15.31
C LEU A 43 11.77 20.09 16.67
N ARG A 44 12.65 21.11 16.72
CA ARG A 44 12.90 21.89 17.94
C ARG A 44 11.64 22.58 18.46
N SER A 45 10.83 23.19 17.59
CA SER A 45 9.58 23.84 18.02
C SER A 45 8.50 22.84 18.48
N ARG A 46 8.67 21.55 18.17
CA ARG A 46 7.81 20.45 18.62
C ARG A 46 8.39 19.65 19.80
N GLY A 47 9.51 20.11 20.39
CA GLY A 47 10.09 19.51 21.60
C GLY A 47 11.29 18.59 21.38
N CYS A 48 11.81 18.44 20.16
CA CYS A 48 13.08 17.75 19.91
C CYS A 48 14.26 18.67 20.19
N VAL A 49 14.63 18.85 21.45
CA VAL A 49 15.59 19.89 21.88
C VAL A 49 16.95 19.29 22.25
N THR A 50 16.95 18.12 22.88
CA THR A 50 18.16 17.45 23.35
C THR A 50 18.77 16.55 22.27
N ALA A 51 20.03 16.16 22.47
CA ALA A 51 20.68 15.16 21.61
C ALA A 51 19.99 13.79 21.73
N GLU A 52 19.47 13.45 22.91
CA GLU A 52 18.73 12.22 23.16
C GLU A 52 17.40 12.19 22.41
N ASP A 53 16.64 13.29 22.43
CA ASP A 53 15.39 13.42 21.65
C ASP A 53 15.61 13.16 20.16
N PHE A 54 16.72 13.70 19.65
CA PHE A 54 17.06 13.58 18.23
C PHE A 54 17.56 12.17 17.88
N GLN A 55 18.36 11.56 18.76
CA GLN A 55 18.82 10.19 18.60
C GLN A 55 17.65 9.21 18.57
N GLN A 56 16.69 9.38 19.49
CA GLN A 56 15.50 8.53 19.54
C GLN A 56 14.60 8.72 18.30
N LEU A 57 14.47 9.94 17.80
CA LEU A 57 13.79 10.21 16.52
C LEU A 57 14.46 9.49 15.35
N LEU A 58 15.79 9.54 15.28
CA LEU A 58 16.55 8.91 14.21
C LEU A 58 16.33 7.40 14.20
N GLU A 59 16.40 6.78 15.38
CA GLU A 59 16.14 5.34 15.56
C GLU A 59 14.70 4.97 15.13
N GLU A 60 13.69 5.74 15.52
CA GLU A 60 12.29 5.52 15.10
C GLU A 60 12.14 5.55 13.56
N LEU A 61 12.76 6.54 12.91
CA LEU A 61 12.72 6.67 11.45
C LEU A 61 13.43 5.52 10.76
N GLU A 62 14.62 5.13 11.23
CA GLU A 62 15.37 4.01 10.67
C GLU A 62 14.63 2.68 10.82
N GLN A 63 14.01 2.45 11.98
CA GLN A 63 13.16 1.29 12.23
C GLN A 63 11.97 1.24 11.27
N GLU A 64 11.27 2.37 11.07
CA GLU A 64 10.12 2.43 10.15
C GLU A 64 10.54 2.21 8.70
N VAL A 65 11.65 2.81 8.26
CA VAL A 65 12.22 2.56 6.93
C VAL A 65 12.59 1.08 6.78
N GLY A 66 13.23 0.48 7.79
CA GLY A 66 13.56 -0.94 7.83
C GLY A 66 12.31 -1.82 7.69
N ARG A 67 11.26 -1.53 8.46
CA ARG A 67 9.97 -2.23 8.39
C ARG A 67 9.36 -2.13 6.99
N ARG A 68 9.28 -0.92 6.42
CA ARG A 68 8.75 -0.68 5.06
C ARG A 68 9.53 -1.41 3.97
N ARG A 69 10.86 -1.55 4.14
CA ARG A 69 11.70 -2.32 3.20
C ARG A 69 11.33 -3.80 3.19
N ARG A 70 11.13 -4.41 4.37
CA ARG A 70 10.79 -5.84 4.52
C ARG A 70 9.33 -6.17 4.22
N LEU A 71 8.42 -5.20 4.32
CA LEU A 71 6.97 -5.40 4.20
C LEU A 71 6.53 -6.21 2.97
N GLY A 72 7.16 -5.98 1.81
CA GLY A 72 6.84 -6.72 0.58
C GLY A 72 7.15 -8.22 0.70
N GLN A 73 8.34 -8.56 1.21
CA GLN A 73 8.77 -9.94 1.41
C GLN A 73 7.94 -10.63 2.51
N GLU A 74 7.72 -9.95 3.63
CA GLU A 74 6.89 -10.46 4.73
C GLU A 74 5.43 -10.70 4.29
N SER A 75 4.88 -9.81 3.47
CA SER A 75 3.54 -9.98 2.88
C SER A 75 3.49 -11.19 1.95
N ALA A 76 4.48 -11.36 1.08
CA ALA A 76 4.56 -12.52 0.18
C ALA A 76 4.67 -13.84 0.96
N ALA A 77 5.54 -13.91 1.98
CA ALA A 77 5.68 -15.08 2.84
C ALA A 77 4.38 -15.42 3.57
N ARG A 78 3.70 -14.41 4.15
CA ARG A 78 2.41 -14.59 4.82
C ARG A 78 1.33 -15.10 3.88
N LYS A 79 1.25 -14.53 2.67
CA LYS A 79 0.30 -14.99 1.64
C LYS A 79 0.57 -16.43 1.22
N ALA A 80 1.83 -16.81 1.05
CA ALA A 80 2.20 -18.18 0.70
C ALA A 80 1.80 -19.18 1.81
N LEU A 81 2.04 -18.82 3.09
CA LEU A 81 1.64 -19.65 4.23
C LEU A 81 0.13 -19.81 4.35
N ILE A 82 -0.63 -18.73 4.15
CA ILE A 82 -2.10 -18.80 4.15
C ILE A 82 -2.56 -19.68 2.98
N ALA A 83 -2.03 -19.46 1.78
CA ALA A 83 -2.41 -20.22 0.59
C ALA A 83 -2.12 -21.73 0.73
N SER A 84 -1.09 -22.13 1.47
CA SER A 84 -0.76 -23.55 1.65
C SER A 84 -1.64 -24.29 2.65
N SER A 85 -2.39 -23.58 3.51
CA SER A 85 -3.12 -24.17 4.63
C SER A 85 -4.60 -23.77 4.70
N TYR A 86 -4.99 -22.71 4.01
CA TYR A 86 -6.34 -22.18 4.04
C TYR A 86 -7.32 -23.11 3.33
N HIS A 87 -8.40 -23.46 4.05
CA HIS A 87 -9.56 -24.16 3.52
C HIS A 87 -10.81 -23.30 3.78
N PRO A 88 -11.63 -22.98 2.76
CA PRO A 88 -12.86 -22.23 2.98
C PRO A 88 -13.79 -22.96 3.94
N ALA A 89 -14.33 -22.26 4.94
CA ALA A 89 -15.24 -22.86 5.94
C ALA A 89 -16.55 -23.37 5.32
N ARG A 90 -16.99 -22.78 4.19
CA ARG A 90 -18.17 -23.19 3.43
C ARG A 90 -17.83 -23.35 1.95
N PRO A 91 -17.17 -24.45 1.54
CA PRO A 91 -16.70 -24.60 0.16
C PRO A 91 -17.81 -24.51 -0.88
N ALA A 92 -19.04 -24.93 -0.55
CA ALA A 92 -20.19 -24.86 -1.46
C ALA A 92 -20.54 -23.43 -1.89
N VAL A 93 -20.45 -22.46 -0.97
CA VAL A 93 -20.75 -21.04 -1.26
C VAL A 93 -19.70 -20.45 -2.21
N TYR A 94 -18.42 -20.74 -1.97
CA TYR A 94 -17.35 -20.27 -2.84
C TYR A 94 -17.31 -20.99 -4.19
N LYS A 95 -17.75 -22.26 -4.24
CA LYS A 95 -17.89 -23.00 -5.51
C LYS A 95 -19.02 -22.45 -6.39
N SER A 96 -20.09 -21.91 -5.81
CA SER A 96 -21.16 -21.26 -6.58
C SER A 96 -20.85 -19.81 -6.99
N LEU A 97 -19.95 -19.13 -6.27
CA LEU A 97 -19.44 -17.80 -6.60
C LEU A 97 -18.30 -17.87 -7.65
N GLN A 98 -18.52 -18.60 -8.74
CA GLN A 98 -17.62 -18.60 -9.89
C GLN A 98 -17.84 -17.38 -10.79
N ASP A 99 -16.98 -17.18 -11.78
CA ASP A 99 -17.08 -16.07 -12.73
C ASP A 99 -18.44 -16.02 -13.46
N VAL A 100 -19.16 -17.15 -13.55
CA VAL A 100 -20.54 -17.22 -14.06
C VAL A 100 -21.56 -16.44 -13.21
N ALA A 101 -21.24 -16.17 -11.94
CA ALA A 101 -22.05 -15.35 -11.04
C ALA A 101 -21.68 -13.85 -11.13
N LEU A 102 -20.62 -13.49 -11.86
CA LEU A 102 -20.27 -12.11 -12.13
C LEU A 102 -21.08 -11.61 -13.33
N ALA A 103 -21.45 -10.33 -13.29
CA ALA A 103 -22.07 -9.66 -14.42
C ALA A 103 -21.13 -9.73 -15.65
N PRO A 104 -21.61 -10.12 -16.84
CA PRO A 104 -20.77 -10.21 -18.04
C PRO A 104 -19.97 -8.93 -18.32
N GLU A 105 -20.54 -7.77 -18.04
CA GLU A 105 -19.94 -6.45 -18.20
C GLU A 105 -18.74 -6.28 -17.27
N PHE A 106 -18.85 -6.76 -16.03
CA PHE A 106 -17.76 -6.73 -15.06
C PHE A 106 -16.59 -7.63 -15.49
N VAL A 107 -16.89 -8.84 -15.98
CA VAL A 107 -15.85 -9.76 -16.50
C VAL A 107 -15.13 -9.12 -17.69
N ALA A 108 -15.88 -8.56 -18.65
CA ALA A 108 -15.31 -7.90 -19.81
C ALA A 108 -14.45 -6.67 -19.46
N ALA A 109 -14.85 -5.87 -18.46
CA ALA A 109 -14.07 -4.75 -17.97
C ALA A 109 -12.77 -5.22 -17.28
N ALA A 110 -12.84 -6.29 -16.48
CA ALA A 110 -11.68 -6.87 -15.82
C ALA A 110 -10.67 -7.44 -16.84
N GLU A 111 -11.13 -8.15 -17.86
CA GLU A 111 -10.29 -8.66 -18.95
C GLU A 111 -9.63 -7.52 -19.74
N TYR A 112 -10.40 -6.49 -20.09
CA TYR A 112 -9.86 -5.30 -20.77
C TYR A 112 -8.79 -4.62 -19.92
N SER A 113 -8.99 -4.47 -18.61
CA SER A 113 -8.01 -3.87 -17.68
C SER A 113 -6.66 -4.57 -17.66
N ALA A 114 -6.65 -5.89 -17.90
CA ALA A 114 -5.46 -6.72 -17.89
C ALA A 114 -4.74 -6.75 -19.25
N SER A 115 -5.37 -6.19 -20.29
CA SER A 115 -4.83 -6.18 -21.65
C SER A 115 -3.71 -5.14 -21.83
N PRO A 116 -2.69 -5.43 -22.67
CA PRO A 116 -1.70 -4.42 -23.05
C PRO A 116 -2.37 -3.22 -23.72
N GLY A 117 -2.14 -2.01 -23.20
CA GLY A 117 -2.70 -0.78 -23.77
C GLY A 117 -4.14 -0.48 -23.35
N ALA A 118 -4.62 -1.08 -22.26
CA ALA A 118 -5.86 -0.68 -21.63
C ALA A 118 -5.85 0.81 -21.29
N ASP A 119 -6.89 1.52 -21.70
CA ASP A 119 -7.07 2.96 -21.51
C ASP A 119 -8.08 3.26 -20.40
N LEU A 120 -7.81 4.31 -19.62
CA LEU A 120 -8.63 4.68 -18.46
C LEU A 120 -10.04 5.12 -18.88
N GLU A 121 -10.17 5.95 -19.91
CA GLU A 121 -11.47 6.47 -20.34
C GLU A 121 -12.36 5.35 -20.88
N VAL A 122 -11.76 4.44 -21.67
CA VAL A 122 -12.47 3.24 -22.16
C VAL A 122 -12.88 2.32 -21.01
N LEU A 123 -12.07 2.21 -19.95
CA LEU A 123 -12.41 1.42 -18.78
C LEU A 123 -13.59 2.03 -18.01
N LEU A 124 -13.60 3.36 -17.85
CA LEU A 124 -14.67 4.08 -17.17
C LEU A 124 -15.99 4.01 -17.94
N GLN A 125 -15.97 3.99 -19.27
CA GLN A 125 -17.17 3.79 -20.09
C GLN A 125 -17.77 2.37 -19.96
N ARG A 126 -16.93 1.37 -19.69
CA ARG A 126 -17.35 -0.04 -19.53
C ARG A 126 -17.90 -0.34 -18.14
N LEU A 127 -17.56 0.47 -17.14
CA LEU A 127 -18.09 0.35 -15.80
C LEU A 127 -19.33 1.23 -15.71
N GLU A 128 -20.50 0.65 -15.49
CA GLU A 128 -21.68 1.43 -15.10
C GLU A 128 -21.40 2.09 -13.75
N ILE A 129 -20.94 3.33 -13.77
CA ILE A 129 -20.77 4.12 -12.55
C ILE A 129 -22.18 4.52 -12.12
N VAL A 130 -22.74 3.80 -11.16
CA VAL A 130 -23.94 4.26 -10.45
C VAL A 130 -23.57 5.55 -9.74
N SER A 131 -23.89 6.68 -10.37
CA SER A 131 -23.85 7.96 -9.68
C SER A 131 -24.91 7.90 -8.57
N GLY A 132 -24.55 8.27 -7.35
CA GLY A 132 -25.43 8.14 -6.17
C GLY A 132 -26.75 8.94 -6.21
N ALA A 133 -27.13 9.48 -7.36
CA ALA A 133 -28.40 10.15 -7.62
C ALA A 133 -29.57 9.16 -7.86
N ASP A 134 -29.28 7.92 -8.27
CA ASP A 134 -30.30 6.93 -8.65
C ASP A 134 -30.61 5.89 -7.56
N ALA A 135 -30.02 6.03 -6.37
CA ALA A 135 -30.39 5.23 -5.19
C ALA A 135 -31.61 5.86 -4.49
N ARG A 136 -32.82 5.52 -4.96
CA ARG A 136 -34.08 5.71 -4.22
C ARG A 136 -34.69 4.38 -3.85
#